data_AF-A0A7U9T0R5-F1
#
_entry.id   AF-A0A7U9T0R5-F1
#
_cell.length_a   1.000
_cell.length_b   1.000
_cell.length_c   1.000
_cell.angle_alpha   90.00
_cell.angle_beta   90.00
_cell.angle_gamma   90.00
#
_symmetry.space_group_name_H-M   'P 1'
#
loop_
_entity.id
_entity.type
_entity.pdbx_description
1 polymer ?
#
loop_
_entity_poly.entity_id
_entity_poly.type
_entity_poly.pdbx_seq_one_letter_code
_entity_poly.pdbx_strand_id
1 'polypeptide(L)'
;MSVSVDISWKSLNKHKEELCGDKVEVLKTKDSEIVILADGMGSGVKANILATLTSKILGTMFLEGAMIESCVETIAKTLPVCKVREAAYATFSILQIFHDGEAYLVEFDNPRCIFVRDGRIVDYPYQEREIEGKSIREYRFKVKLKDCFVLMSDGVIWAGEGELMNLGWTWEDMADYTLKCTKQTLSASRLAAMLSQLCDDLYGNKPGDDTTVAVARVIERRIINIFTGPPTHKEDDERVVRDFMKQEGKKVVCGGTSANITSRVLKREIVTSVNYADPTVPPTAAIEGLDLVTEGVLTIGKSLGLLKRYEQDEFDEAFFDELDADNGAAKLAKLIIEECTQINLFVGRAMNVAHKNSNLPFDLSVRMNLVEQLKECAQNLGKNVNVKYY
;
A
#
# COMPACT_ATOMS: atom_id res chain seq x y z
N MET A 1 6.61 -20.91 6.68
CA MET A 1 5.38 -20.19 6.29
C MET A 1 5.85 -19.02 5.45
N SER A 2 5.32 -18.79 4.24
CA SER A 2 5.70 -17.61 3.45
C SER A 2 4.70 -16.49 3.75
N VAL A 3 5.16 -15.39 4.31
CA VAL A 3 4.34 -14.21 4.62
C VAL A 3 4.58 -13.09 3.61
N SER A 4 3.61 -12.20 3.48
CA SER A 4 3.73 -10.94 2.74
C SER A 4 3.24 -9.79 3.64
N VAL A 5 3.63 -8.56 3.33
CA VAL A 5 3.27 -7.40 4.14
C VAL A 5 2.52 -6.38 3.28
N ASP A 6 1.35 -5.98 3.75
CA ASP A 6 0.61 -4.83 3.23
C ASP A 6 1.08 -3.58 3.99
N ILE A 7 1.63 -2.61 3.27
CA ILE A 7 2.27 -1.41 3.83
C ILE A 7 1.61 -0.19 3.24
N SER A 8 1.24 0.76 4.09
CA SER A 8 0.75 2.07 3.70
C SER A 8 1.07 3.09 4.78
N TRP A 9 1.27 4.34 4.40
CA TRP A 9 1.52 5.42 5.34
C TRP A 9 0.73 6.66 4.93
N LYS A 10 0.60 7.61 5.86
CA LYS A 10 0.06 8.94 5.59
C LYS A 10 0.82 9.96 6.42
N SER A 11 1.13 11.09 5.80
CA SER A 11 1.87 12.20 6.40
C SER A 11 1.03 13.47 6.34
N LEU A 12 1.08 14.24 7.43
CA LEU A 12 0.53 15.58 7.54
C LEU A 12 1.71 16.56 7.61
N ASN A 13 1.63 17.62 6.81
CA ASN A 13 2.59 18.71 6.90
C ASN A 13 2.23 19.62 8.06
N LYS A 14 3.24 20.07 8.80
CA LYS A 14 3.09 21.18 9.74
C LYS A 14 2.41 22.38 9.07
N HIS A 15 1.47 23.00 9.78
CA HIS A 15 0.73 24.14 9.27
C HIS A 15 1.67 25.28 8.85
N LYS A 16 1.48 25.78 7.62
CA LYS A 16 2.31 26.78 6.89
C LYS A 16 3.62 26.24 6.29
N GLU A 17 3.93 24.96 6.42
CA GLU A 17 5.04 24.34 5.70
C GLU A 17 4.55 23.67 4.41
N GLU A 18 5.34 23.75 3.35
CA GLU A 18 5.03 23.12 2.06
C GLU A 18 5.50 21.66 1.99
N LEU A 19 6.48 21.29 2.82
CA LEU A 19 7.11 19.97 2.82
C LEU A 19 7.04 19.35 4.21
N CYS A 20 6.67 18.08 4.27
CA CYS A 20 6.73 17.29 5.49
C CYS A 20 8.19 17.05 5.90
N GLY A 21 8.50 17.30 7.16
CA GLY A 21 9.76 16.95 7.80
C GLY A 21 10.00 15.45 7.95
N ASP A 22 8.96 14.63 7.80
CA ASP A 22 9.03 13.17 7.90
C ASP A 22 9.21 12.50 6.53
N LYS A 23 9.80 11.30 6.53
CA LYS A 23 9.94 10.46 5.35
C LYS A 23 9.74 8.99 5.66
N VAL A 24 8.85 8.36 4.90
CA VAL A 24 8.74 6.90 4.84
C VAL A 24 9.45 6.36 3.61
N GLU A 25 10.21 5.29 3.80
CA GLU A 25 10.85 4.54 2.73
C GLU A 25 10.52 3.06 2.87
N VAL A 26 9.96 2.48 1.81
CA VAL A 26 9.60 1.06 1.75
C VAL A 26 10.48 0.36 0.73
N LEU A 27 11.16 -0.70 1.17
CA LEU A 27 12.10 -1.46 0.37
C LEU A 27 11.68 -2.91 0.34
N LYS A 28 11.72 -3.51 -0.85
CA LYS A 28 11.40 -4.93 -1.05
C LYS A 28 12.65 -5.65 -1.51
N THR A 29 13.04 -6.67 -0.76
CA THR A 29 14.12 -7.59 -1.13
C THR A 29 13.52 -8.91 -1.60
N LYS A 30 14.35 -9.87 -2.00
CA LYS A 30 13.89 -11.21 -2.34
C LYS A 30 13.29 -11.95 -1.13
N ASP A 31 13.76 -11.62 0.06
CA ASP A 31 13.54 -12.40 1.27
C ASP A 31 12.86 -11.59 2.39
N SER A 32 12.68 -10.27 2.23
CA SER A 32 12.09 -9.40 3.25
C SER A 32 11.47 -8.13 2.68
N GLU A 33 10.58 -7.52 3.47
CA GLU A 33 10.04 -6.18 3.27
C GLU A 33 10.49 -5.29 4.43
N ILE A 34 11.01 -4.10 4.12
CA ILE A 34 11.59 -3.16 5.08
C ILE A 34 10.82 -1.84 5.01
N VAL A 35 10.35 -1.34 6.15
CA VAL A 35 9.70 -0.05 6.31
C VAL A 35 10.58 0.81 7.21
N ILE A 36 10.98 1.97 6.71
CA ILE A 36 11.78 2.95 7.44
C ILE A 36 10.92 4.21 7.57
N LEU A 37 10.72 4.68 8.78
CA LEU A 37 10.14 5.99 9.06
C LEU A 37 11.21 6.85 9.71
N ALA A 38 11.63 7.91 9.02
CA ALA A 38 12.57 8.90 9.54
C ALA A 38 11.86 10.24 9.74
N ASP A 39 12.11 10.88 10.87
CA ASP A 39 11.56 12.18 11.23
C ASP A 39 12.71 13.17 11.37
N GLY A 40 12.72 14.16 10.48
CA GLY A 40 13.79 15.12 10.37
C GLY A 40 13.63 16.22 11.40
N MET A 41 14.65 16.42 12.25
CA MET A 41 14.56 17.44 13.29
C MET A 41 14.26 18.85 12.74
N GLY A 42 13.13 19.42 13.18
CA GLY A 42 12.67 20.76 12.81
C GLY A 42 11.38 20.69 11.99
N SER A 43 11.21 21.57 11.02
CA SER A 43 10.10 21.52 10.07
C SER A 43 10.54 22.02 8.69
N GLY A 44 9.70 21.75 7.68
CA GLY A 44 9.88 22.27 6.32
C GLY A 44 11.11 21.69 5.62
N VAL A 45 11.74 22.50 4.75
CA VAL A 45 12.80 22.05 3.83
C VAL A 45 13.98 21.40 4.57
N LYS A 46 14.40 21.93 5.72
CA LYS A 46 15.56 21.41 6.45
C LYS A 46 15.27 20.03 7.04
N ALA A 47 14.12 19.87 7.67
CA ALA A 47 13.67 18.60 8.22
C ALA A 47 13.54 17.56 7.11
N ASN A 48 12.86 17.92 6.02
CA ASN A 48 12.65 17.05 4.88
C ASN A 48 13.96 16.51 4.28
N ILE A 49 14.99 17.35 4.13
CA ILE A 49 16.32 16.93 3.65
C ILE A 49 16.95 15.94 4.63
N LEU A 50 16.88 16.20 5.94
CA LEU A 50 17.46 15.32 6.96
C LEU A 50 16.76 13.96 6.99
N ALA A 51 15.43 13.93 6.96
CA ALA A 51 14.66 12.69 6.91
C ALA A 51 14.93 11.91 5.63
N THR A 52 14.98 12.59 4.48
CA THR A 52 15.26 11.96 3.19
C THR A 52 16.66 11.35 3.13
N LEU A 53 17.69 12.07 3.59
CA LEU A 53 19.05 11.52 3.60
C LEU A 53 19.15 10.35 4.59
N THR A 54 18.50 10.45 5.76
CA THR A 54 18.47 9.38 6.76
C THR A 54 17.80 8.13 6.20
N SER A 55 16.59 8.25 5.63
CA SER A 55 15.87 7.12 5.06
C SER A 55 16.66 6.45 3.94
N LYS A 56 17.32 7.23 3.08
CA LYS A 56 18.11 6.72 1.94
C LYS A 56 19.39 6.03 2.37
N ILE A 57 20.09 6.57 3.37
CA ILE A 57 21.29 5.94 3.95
C ILE A 57 20.90 4.62 4.60
N LEU A 58 19.90 4.64 5.49
CA LEU A 58 19.38 3.43 6.14
C LEU A 58 18.95 2.39 5.11
N GLY A 59 18.17 2.82 4.12
CA GLY A 59 17.63 1.95 3.10
C GLY A 59 18.71 1.25 2.29
N THR A 60 19.68 1.99 1.80
CA THR A 60 20.81 1.45 1.02
C THR A 60 21.63 0.47 1.85
N MET A 61 21.97 0.84 3.09
CA MET A 61 22.81 0.02 3.95
C MET A 61 22.10 -1.28 4.38
N PHE A 62 20.80 -1.22 4.69
CA PHE A 62 20.01 -2.42 5.03
C PHE A 62 19.83 -3.35 3.82
N LEU A 63 19.70 -2.82 2.60
CA LEU A 63 19.67 -3.63 1.38
C LEU A 63 20.99 -4.41 1.18
N GLU A 64 22.11 -3.84 1.61
CA GLU A 64 23.44 -4.48 1.55
C GLU A 64 23.73 -5.40 2.75
N GLY A 65 22.78 -5.52 3.70
CA GLY A 65 22.94 -6.36 4.89
C GLY A 65 23.83 -5.76 5.97
N ALA A 66 23.98 -4.43 6.00
CA ALA A 66 24.70 -3.75 7.06
C ALA A 66 23.99 -3.90 8.41
N MET A 67 24.79 -3.88 9.48
CA MET A 67 24.31 -3.88 10.86
C MET A 67 23.89 -2.47 11.27
N ILE A 68 22.92 -2.35 12.18
CA ILE A 68 22.35 -1.07 12.62
C ILE A 68 23.42 -0.12 13.19
N GLU A 69 24.44 -0.66 13.85
CA GLU A 69 25.57 0.07 14.41
C GLU A 69 26.30 0.87 13.33
N SER A 70 26.63 0.22 12.21
CA SER A 70 27.29 0.85 11.09
C SER A 70 26.39 1.88 10.41
N CYS A 71 25.07 1.62 10.38
CA CYS A 71 24.09 2.56 9.86
C CYS A 71 24.04 3.84 10.70
N VAL A 72 23.92 3.71 12.02
CA VAL A 72 23.90 4.84 12.97
C VAL A 72 25.20 5.62 12.94
N GLU A 73 26.35 4.95 12.90
CA GLU A 73 27.67 5.60 12.78
C GLU A 73 27.82 6.37 11.45
N THR A 74 27.41 5.77 10.33
CA THR A 74 27.47 6.40 9.00
C THR A 74 26.55 7.60 8.94
N ILE A 75 25.36 7.47 9.51
CA ILE A 75 24.44 8.55 9.73
C ILE A 75 25.21 9.60 10.51
N ALA A 76 25.56 9.42 11.78
CA ALA A 76 26.22 10.41 12.66
C ALA A 76 27.45 11.13 12.07
N LYS A 77 28.14 10.55 11.09
CA LYS A 77 29.26 11.18 10.37
C LYS A 77 28.86 12.01 9.15
N THR A 78 27.73 11.73 8.52
CA THR A 78 27.35 12.28 7.19
C THR A 78 26.46 13.54 7.23
N LEU A 79 25.38 13.56 8.01
CA LEU A 79 24.51 14.74 8.17
C LEU A 79 25.12 15.80 9.12
N PRO A 80 24.70 17.07 8.99
CA PRO A 80 25.23 18.14 9.82
C PRO A 80 24.68 18.08 11.25
N VAL A 81 25.57 18.25 12.25
CA VAL A 81 25.17 18.46 13.66
C VAL A 81 24.49 19.82 13.80
N CYS A 82 23.32 19.86 14.45
CA CYS A 82 22.61 21.11 14.67
C CYS A 82 23.33 21.95 15.75
N LYS A 83 23.91 23.08 15.37
CA LYS A 83 24.64 23.98 16.29
C LYS A 83 23.86 24.50 17.49
N VAL A 84 22.52 24.50 17.44
CA VAL A 84 21.66 25.04 18.51
C VAL A 84 21.29 23.98 19.55
N ARG A 85 21.15 22.72 19.13
CA ARG A 85 20.69 21.62 19.99
C ARG A 85 21.79 20.62 20.31
N GLU A 86 23.00 20.81 19.76
CA GLU A 86 24.20 19.94 19.88
C GLU A 86 23.97 18.46 19.57
N ALA A 87 22.79 18.11 19.04
CA ALA A 87 22.42 16.75 18.68
C ALA A 87 22.49 16.57 17.17
N ALA A 88 23.04 15.41 16.82
CA ALA A 88 22.90 14.85 15.51
C ALA A 88 21.47 14.27 15.36
N TYR A 89 20.68 14.84 14.44
CA TYR A 89 19.92 14.10 13.42
C TYR A 89 18.46 13.72 13.65
N ALA A 90 17.86 13.34 12.52
CA ALA A 90 16.56 12.72 12.39
C ALA A 90 16.42 11.47 13.25
N THR A 91 15.29 11.33 13.92
CA THR A 91 14.88 10.11 14.61
C THR A 91 14.37 9.10 13.58
N PHE A 92 14.38 7.81 13.90
CA PHE A 92 13.86 6.83 12.96
C PHE A 92 13.39 5.52 13.60
N SER A 93 12.51 4.82 12.89
CA SER A 93 12.10 3.45 13.18
C SER A 93 12.29 2.60 11.93
N ILE A 94 12.77 1.36 12.11
CA ILE A 94 12.96 0.40 11.02
C ILE A 94 12.23 -0.87 11.38
N LEU A 95 11.30 -1.31 10.54
CA LEU A 95 10.63 -2.60 10.64
C LEU A 95 10.99 -3.44 9.42
N GLN A 96 11.73 -4.52 9.63
CA GLN A 96 12.03 -5.52 8.62
C GLN A 96 11.27 -6.81 8.93
N ILE A 97 10.48 -7.28 7.97
CA ILE A 97 9.75 -8.56 8.07
C ILE A 97 10.27 -9.47 6.97
N PHE A 98 10.84 -10.59 7.37
CA PHE A 98 11.31 -11.63 6.47
C PHE A 98 10.16 -12.53 6.03
N HIS A 99 10.22 -13.02 4.79
CA HIS A 99 9.20 -13.89 4.21
C HIS A 99 9.08 -15.22 4.96
N ASP A 100 10.08 -15.65 5.72
CA ASP A 100 10.02 -16.84 6.57
C ASP A 100 9.26 -16.62 7.90
N GLY A 101 8.93 -15.37 8.21
CA GLY A 101 8.20 -14.94 9.39
C GLY A 101 9.08 -14.40 10.53
N GLU A 102 10.40 -14.33 10.37
CA GLU A 102 11.24 -13.56 11.30
C GLU A 102 11.00 -12.06 11.09
N ALA A 103 11.11 -11.26 12.15
CA ALA A 103 11.02 -9.81 12.09
C ALA A 103 12.01 -9.15 13.03
N TYR A 104 12.48 -7.99 12.57
CA TYR A 104 13.44 -7.14 13.25
C TYR A 104 12.91 -5.72 13.28
N LEU A 105 12.75 -5.15 14.48
CA LEU A 105 12.31 -3.78 14.68
C LEU A 105 13.39 -3.01 15.43
N VAL A 106 13.68 -1.81 14.96
CA VAL A 106 14.60 -0.86 15.58
C VAL A 106 13.86 0.45 15.82
N GLU A 107 14.03 1.02 17.01
CA GLU A 107 13.49 2.32 17.38
C GLU A 107 14.64 3.19 17.90
N PHE A 108 14.89 4.31 17.22
CA PHE A 108 15.88 5.32 17.58
C PHE A 108 15.18 6.67 17.78
N ASP A 109 15.01 7.05 19.05
CA ASP A 109 14.35 8.27 19.53
C ASP A 109 12.87 8.47 19.06
N ASN A 110 12.38 7.72 18.07
CA ASN A 110 10.97 7.69 17.68
C ASN A 110 10.07 7.07 18.76
N PRO A 111 8.76 7.42 18.75
CA PRO A 111 7.76 6.72 19.55
C PRO A 111 7.76 5.21 19.34
N ARG A 112 7.37 4.48 20.38
CA ARG A 112 7.31 3.01 20.34
C ARG A 112 6.28 2.55 19.32
N CYS A 113 6.61 1.51 18.57
CA CYS A 113 5.70 0.88 17.63
C CYS A 113 4.49 0.30 18.38
N ILE A 114 3.29 0.59 17.88
CA ILE A 114 2.09 -0.08 18.36
C ILE A 114 1.99 -1.41 17.64
N PHE A 115 2.17 -2.49 18.39
CA PHE A 115 2.05 -3.84 17.89
C PHE A 115 0.71 -4.46 18.31
N VAL A 116 -0.15 -4.78 17.33
CA VAL A 116 -1.43 -5.46 17.53
C VAL A 116 -1.37 -6.90 17.03
N ARG A 117 -1.74 -7.85 17.90
CA ARG A 117 -1.88 -9.27 17.58
C ARG A 117 -3.10 -9.84 18.26
N ASP A 118 -3.86 -10.67 17.55
CA ASP A 118 -5.06 -11.35 18.06
C ASP A 118 -6.05 -10.42 18.80
N GLY A 119 -6.17 -9.18 18.31
CA GLY A 119 -7.06 -8.16 18.88
C GLY A 119 -6.61 -7.62 20.23
N ARG A 120 -5.30 -7.61 20.50
CA ARG A 120 -4.68 -7.01 21.71
C ARG A 120 -3.39 -6.27 21.35
N ILE A 121 -3.06 -5.25 22.13
CA ILE A 121 -1.72 -4.64 22.11
C ILE A 121 -0.74 -5.62 22.73
N VAL A 122 0.39 -5.84 22.07
CA VAL A 122 1.46 -6.70 22.53
C VAL A 122 2.65 -5.85 22.92
N ASP A 123 3.03 -5.94 24.19
CA ASP A 123 4.34 -5.48 24.63
C ASP A 123 5.35 -6.62 24.41
N TYR A 124 6.41 -6.34 23.66
CA TYR A 124 7.40 -7.34 23.26
C TYR A 124 8.76 -6.99 23.88
N PRO A 125 9.49 -7.96 24.46
CA PRO A 125 10.79 -7.69 25.06
C PRO A 125 11.78 -7.19 24.01
N TYR A 126 12.53 -6.14 24.38
CA TYR A 126 13.58 -5.54 23.56
C TYR A 126 14.93 -5.59 24.27
N GLN A 127 15.99 -5.41 23.48
CA GLN A 127 17.32 -5.12 23.99
C GLN A 127 17.57 -3.62 23.80
N GLU A 128 18.00 -2.96 24.86
CA GLU A 128 18.42 -1.57 24.81
C GLU A 128 19.94 -1.52 24.65
N ARG A 129 20.41 -0.72 23.70
CA ARG A 129 21.84 -0.57 23.39
C ARG A 129 22.19 0.89 23.23
N GLU A 130 23.37 1.26 23.70
CA GLU A 130 23.90 2.60 23.51
C GLU A 130 24.87 2.60 22.33
N ILE A 131 24.61 3.43 21.32
CA ILE A 131 25.47 3.62 20.13
C ILE A 131 25.70 5.12 19.97
N GLU A 132 26.95 5.55 19.89
CA GLU A 132 27.32 6.97 19.78
C GLU A 132 26.65 7.87 20.85
N GLY A 133 26.48 7.36 22.07
CA GLY A 133 25.86 8.09 23.19
C GLY A 133 24.33 8.18 23.13
N LYS A 134 23.69 7.37 22.28
CA LYS A 134 22.23 7.34 22.09
C LYS A 134 21.66 5.95 22.33
N SER A 135 20.49 5.90 22.95
CA SER A 135 19.78 4.64 23.22
C SER A 135 18.98 4.16 22.02
N ILE A 136 19.13 2.89 21.67
CA ILE A 136 18.40 2.19 20.61
C ILE A 136 17.69 1.00 21.22
N ARG A 137 16.42 0.82 20.86
CA ARG A 137 15.64 -0.36 21.20
C ARG A 137 15.58 -1.30 20.01
N GLU A 138 16.07 -2.51 20.20
CA GLU A 138 16.06 -3.58 19.20
C GLU A 138 15.12 -4.71 19.63
N TYR A 139 14.25 -5.12 18.71
CA TYR A 139 13.30 -6.20 18.92
C TYR A 139 13.53 -7.28 17.86
N ARG A 140 13.52 -8.54 18.28
CA ARG A 140 13.57 -9.70 17.39
C ARG A 140 12.45 -10.67 17.74
N PHE A 141 11.58 -10.93 16.78
CA PHE A 141 10.37 -11.73 17.02
C PHE A 141 9.88 -12.43 15.77
N LYS A 142 8.96 -13.38 15.96
CA LYS A 142 8.25 -14.03 14.86
C LYS A 142 6.89 -13.40 14.64
N VAL A 143 6.58 -13.08 13.39
CA VAL A 143 5.26 -12.60 13.00
C VAL A 143 4.27 -13.75 12.80
N LYS A 144 2.99 -13.41 12.91
CA LYS A 144 1.85 -14.25 12.56
C LYS A 144 0.99 -13.52 11.55
N LEU A 145 0.22 -14.27 10.76
CA LEU A 145 -0.79 -13.68 9.90
C LEU A 145 -1.75 -12.81 10.72
N LYS A 146 -2.11 -11.66 10.17
CA LYS A 146 -2.94 -10.59 10.76
C LYS A 146 -2.26 -9.75 11.84
N ASP A 147 -0.98 -9.98 12.14
CA ASP A 147 -0.20 -9.02 12.92
C ASP A 147 -0.22 -7.65 12.25
N CYS A 148 -0.31 -6.60 13.05
CA CYS A 148 -0.34 -5.21 12.59
C CYS A 148 0.65 -4.39 13.40
N PHE A 149 1.51 -3.67 12.70
CA PHE A 149 2.52 -2.78 13.26
C PHE A 149 2.22 -1.36 12.82
N VAL A 150 2.23 -0.42 13.75
CA VAL A 150 2.09 1.00 13.45
C VAL A 150 3.34 1.72 13.95
N LEU A 151 4.11 2.24 13.00
CA LEU A 151 5.23 3.15 13.23
C LEU A 151 4.70 4.58 13.14
N MET A 152 5.25 5.48 13.95
CA MET A 152 4.83 6.88 13.97
C MET A 152 6.00 7.82 14.29
N SER A 153 5.90 9.06 13.82
CA SER A 153 6.75 10.18 14.26
C SER A 153 6.21 10.77 15.56
N ASP A 154 6.99 11.63 16.20
CA ASP A 154 6.61 12.25 17.47
C ASP A 154 5.38 13.18 17.33
N GLY A 155 5.15 13.76 16.15
CA GLY A 155 3.95 14.55 15.84
C GLY A 155 2.63 13.82 16.06
N VAL A 156 2.62 12.47 16.09
CA VAL A 156 1.43 11.70 16.47
C VAL A 156 1.18 11.77 17.98
N ILE A 157 2.24 11.76 18.79
CA ILE A 157 2.15 11.83 20.26
C ILE A 157 1.92 13.26 20.73
N TRP A 158 2.48 14.24 20.04
CA TRP A 158 2.27 15.66 20.32
C TRP A 158 1.01 16.25 19.65
N ALA A 159 0.18 15.39 19.05
CA ALA A 159 -1.05 15.80 18.38
C ALA A 159 -1.96 16.62 19.29
N GLY A 160 -2.17 17.89 18.91
CA GLY A 160 -2.99 18.85 19.64
C GLY A 160 -2.33 19.51 20.86
N GLU A 161 -1.01 19.38 21.07
CA GLU A 161 -0.32 20.09 22.18
C GLU A 161 -0.61 21.61 22.13
N GLY A 162 -1.23 22.14 23.20
CA GLY A 162 -1.65 23.55 23.28
C GLY A 162 -3.06 23.86 22.77
N GLU A 163 -3.75 22.89 22.17
CA GLU A 163 -5.16 22.97 21.77
C GLU A 163 -6.09 22.42 22.88
N LEU A 164 -7.34 22.91 22.92
CA LEU A 164 -8.34 22.50 23.92
C LEU A 164 -8.65 20.99 23.91
N MET A 165 -8.36 20.30 22.79
CA MET A 165 -8.69 18.89 22.59
C MET A 165 -7.61 17.91 23.08
N ASN A 166 -6.38 18.36 23.38
CA ASN A 166 -5.31 17.52 23.92
C ASN A 166 -5.16 17.65 25.44
N LEU A 167 -6.19 17.26 26.19
CA LEU A 167 -6.13 17.21 27.66
C LEU A 167 -5.55 15.87 28.14
N GLY A 168 -4.39 15.47 27.60
CA GLY A 168 -3.66 14.27 28.02
C GLY A 168 -3.63 13.13 27.00
N TRP A 169 -3.52 13.43 25.71
CA TRP A 169 -3.25 12.44 24.67
C TRP A 169 -1.89 11.77 24.91
N THR A 170 -1.88 10.45 24.89
CA THR A 170 -0.70 9.63 25.17
C THR A 170 -0.52 8.54 24.12
N TRP A 171 0.63 7.85 24.21
CA TRP A 171 0.86 6.65 23.41
C TRP A 171 -0.20 5.58 23.68
N GLU A 172 -0.64 5.44 24.93
CA GLU A 172 -1.69 4.50 25.33
C GLU A 172 -3.03 4.81 24.64
N ASP A 173 -3.41 6.09 24.53
CA ASP A 173 -4.63 6.50 23.82
C ASP A 173 -4.56 6.16 22.33
N MET A 174 -3.40 6.41 21.71
CA MET A 174 -3.15 6.06 20.32
C MET A 174 -3.18 4.53 20.10
N ALA A 175 -2.64 3.76 21.04
CA ALA A 175 -2.69 2.30 21.02
C ALA A 175 -4.13 1.77 21.14
N ASP A 176 -4.93 2.31 22.04
CA ASP A 176 -6.33 1.95 22.21
C ASP A 176 -7.18 2.32 20.99
N TYR A 177 -6.93 3.48 20.38
CA TYR A 177 -7.59 3.87 19.15
C TYR A 177 -7.19 2.96 17.98
N THR A 178 -5.90 2.68 17.82
CA THR A 178 -5.39 1.70 16.85
C THR A 178 -6.06 0.34 17.02
N LEU A 179 -6.22 -0.13 18.26
CA LEU A 179 -6.88 -1.38 18.55
C LEU A 179 -8.37 -1.40 18.16
N LYS A 180 -9.06 -0.27 18.28
CA LYS A 180 -10.45 -0.12 17.82
C LYS A 180 -10.53 -0.13 16.29
N CYS A 181 -9.69 0.64 15.62
CA CYS A 181 -9.65 0.74 14.16
C CYS A 181 -9.25 -0.57 13.48
N THR A 182 -8.33 -1.35 14.08
CA THR A 182 -7.93 -2.67 13.55
C THR A 182 -9.07 -3.69 13.53
N LYS A 183 -10.15 -3.49 14.30
CA LYS A 183 -11.37 -4.31 14.25
C LYS A 183 -12.31 -3.91 13.12
N GLN A 184 -12.19 -2.68 12.61
CA GLN A 184 -13.05 -2.15 11.54
C GLN A 184 -12.48 -2.45 10.15
N THR A 185 -11.15 -2.50 10.03
CA THR A 185 -10.48 -2.75 8.74
C THR A 185 -9.28 -3.69 8.86
N LEU A 186 -9.06 -4.47 7.81
CA LEU A 186 -7.83 -5.25 7.58
C LEU A 186 -6.89 -4.59 6.57
N SER A 187 -7.29 -3.48 5.95
CA SER A 187 -6.44 -2.71 5.03
C SER A 187 -5.44 -1.85 5.81
N ALA A 188 -4.17 -1.88 5.41
CA ALA A 188 -3.15 -1.01 5.99
C ALA A 188 -3.45 0.47 5.70
N SER A 189 -3.93 0.80 4.50
CA SER A 189 -4.18 2.18 4.09
C SER A 189 -5.38 2.82 4.74
N ARG A 190 -6.47 2.07 4.91
CA ARG A 190 -7.60 2.55 5.70
C ARG A 190 -7.19 2.83 7.13
N LEU A 191 -6.36 1.97 7.72
CA LEU A 191 -5.86 2.20 9.07
C LEU A 191 -4.97 3.45 9.11
N ALA A 192 -4.01 3.60 8.21
CA ALA A 192 -3.15 4.79 8.14
C ALA A 192 -3.98 6.08 7.98
N ALA A 193 -5.01 6.07 7.12
CA ALA A 193 -5.91 7.20 6.93
C ALA A 193 -6.71 7.54 8.20
N MET A 194 -7.32 6.56 8.86
CA MET A 194 -8.08 6.80 10.10
C MET A 194 -7.21 7.33 11.24
N LEU A 195 -5.98 6.81 11.36
CA LEU A 195 -5.02 7.22 12.38
C LEU A 195 -4.49 8.63 12.12
N SER A 196 -4.16 8.94 10.86
CA SER A 196 -3.74 10.28 10.43
C SER A 196 -4.87 11.30 10.58
N GLN A 197 -6.12 10.95 10.22
CA GLN A 197 -7.27 11.84 10.39
C GLN A 197 -7.51 12.18 11.86
N LEU A 198 -7.39 11.20 12.77
CA LEU A 198 -7.49 11.48 14.20
C LEU A 198 -6.45 12.51 14.66
N CYS A 199 -5.21 12.41 14.16
CA CYS A 199 -4.18 13.39 14.50
C CYS A 199 -4.55 14.79 13.98
N ASP A 200 -5.02 14.89 12.73
CA ASP A 200 -5.45 16.17 12.15
C ASP A 200 -6.63 16.79 12.91
N ASP A 201 -7.59 15.96 13.36
CA ASP A 201 -8.71 16.38 14.20
C ASP A 201 -8.24 16.91 15.57
N LEU A 202 -7.28 16.22 16.21
CA LEU A 202 -6.67 16.66 17.46
C LEU A 202 -5.93 18.00 17.30
N TYR A 203 -5.35 18.24 16.13
CA TYR A 203 -4.74 19.53 15.75
C TYR A 203 -5.75 20.61 15.34
N GLY A 204 -7.06 20.32 15.34
CA GLY A 204 -8.07 21.26 14.85
C GLY A 204 -7.88 21.61 13.36
N ASN A 205 -7.42 20.66 12.54
CA ASN A 205 -7.08 20.80 11.12
C ASN A 205 -5.94 21.79 10.85
N LYS A 206 -5.07 22.01 11.83
CA LYS A 206 -3.87 22.85 11.71
C LYS A 206 -2.69 22.16 12.39
N PRO A 207 -2.08 21.15 11.73
CA PRO A 207 -1.00 20.37 12.32
C PRO A 207 0.08 21.24 12.95
N GLY A 208 0.31 21.05 14.24
CA GLY A 208 1.33 21.77 15.02
C GLY A 208 2.74 21.29 14.71
N ASP A 209 2.86 20.05 14.23
CA ASP A 209 4.09 19.44 13.77
C ASP A 209 3.89 18.54 12.56
N ASP A 210 4.99 18.18 11.90
CA ASP A 210 4.98 17.14 10.89
C ASP A 210 4.57 15.81 11.55
N THR A 211 3.61 15.10 10.95
CA THR A 211 2.97 13.95 11.60
C THR A 211 2.80 12.82 10.62
N THR A 212 3.43 11.68 10.88
CA THR A 212 3.40 10.53 9.98
C THR A 212 3.04 9.25 10.71
N VAL A 213 2.14 8.48 10.10
CA VAL A 213 1.76 7.14 10.54
C VAL A 213 2.05 6.17 9.41
N ALA A 214 2.87 5.14 9.67
CA ALA A 214 3.12 4.04 8.75
C ALA A 214 2.61 2.72 9.33
N VAL A 215 1.75 2.03 8.57
CA VAL A 215 1.11 0.78 8.95
C VAL A 215 1.69 -0.36 8.13
N ALA A 216 2.10 -1.44 8.79
CA ALA A 216 2.50 -2.70 8.17
C ALA A 216 1.64 -3.84 8.71
N ARG A 217 0.97 -4.58 7.82
CA ARG A 217 0.12 -5.73 8.16
C ARG A 217 0.65 -7.00 7.54
N VAL A 218 0.80 -8.04 8.35
CA VAL A 218 1.25 -9.34 7.90
C VAL A 218 0.07 -10.09 7.30
N ILE A 219 0.13 -10.32 6.00
CA ILE A 219 -0.92 -10.98 5.22
C ILE A 219 -0.38 -12.23 4.55
N GLU A 220 -1.31 -13.07 4.12
CA GLU A 220 -0.98 -14.14 3.18
C GLU A 220 -0.73 -13.55 1.79
N ARG A 221 0.04 -14.25 0.96
CA ARG A 221 0.20 -13.90 -0.44
C ARG A 221 -1.16 -13.98 -1.13
N ARG A 222 -1.60 -12.89 -1.75
CA ARG A 222 -2.87 -12.80 -2.48
C ARG A 222 -2.62 -12.52 -3.96
N ILE A 223 -3.00 -13.47 -4.81
CA ILE A 223 -2.82 -13.37 -6.26
C ILE A 223 -4.14 -12.99 -6.91
N ILE A 224 -4.10 -12.01 -7.81
CA ILE A 224 -5.21 -11.65 -8.68
C ILE A 224 -4.81 -11.91 -10.12
N ASN A 225 -5.62 -12.69 -10.82
CA ASN A 225 -5.46 -12.99 -12.24
C ASN A 225 -6.48 -12.16 -13.01
N ILE A 226 -6.04 -11.38 -14.00
CA ILE A 226 -6.90 -10.53 -14.81
C ILE A 226 -6.78 -10.95 -16.27
N PHE A 227 -7.88 -11.41 -16.86
CA PHE A 227 -7.95 -11.70 -18.30
C PHE A 227 -8.66 -10.56 -19.04
N THR A 228 -7.97 -9.99 -20.03
CA THR A 228 -8.50 -8.88 -20.84
C THR A 228 -8.14 -9.02 -22.32
N GLY A 229 -9.12 -8.78 -23.19
CA GLY A 229 -9.00 -8.91 -24.64
C GLY A 229 -9.04 -10.36 -25.17
N PRO A 230 -9.51 -10.58 -26.41
CA PRO A 230 -9.44 -11.88 -27.07
C PRO A 230 -8.00 -12.21 -27.54
N PRO A 231 -7.56 -13.48 -27.48
CA PRO A 231 -6.32 -13.96 -28.10
C PRO A 231 -6.27 -13.64 -29.60
N THR A 232 -5.05 -13.60 -30.17
CA THR A 232 -4.85 -13.30 -31.60
C THR A 232 -5.56 -14.29 -32.51
N HIS A 233 -5.48 -15.58 -32.15
CA HIS A 233 -6.10 -16.69 -32.87
C HIS A 233 -7.18 -17.33 -32.01
N LYS A 234 -8.35 -17.62 -32.61
CA LYS A 234 -9.48 -18.23 -31.91
C LYS A 234 -9.15 -19.63 -31.36
N GLU A 235 -8.18 -20.31 -31.96
CA GLU A 235 -7.67 -21.61 -31.49
C GLU A 235 -7.01 -21.53 -30.11
N ASP A 236 -6.47 -20.36 -29.74
CA ASP A 236 -5.85 -20.10 -28.44
C ASP A 236 -6.89 -19.78 -27.34
N ASP A 237 -8.18 -19.66 -27.68
CA ASP A 237 -9.26 -19.37 -26.71
C ASP A 237 -9.30 -20.41 -25.58
N GLU A 238 -9.15 -21.70 -25.91
CA GLU A 238 -9.11 -22.75 -24.88
C GLU A 238 -7.83 -22.68 -24.05
N ARG A 239 -6.70 -22.36 -24.68
CA ARG A 239 -5.40 -22.30 -24.03
C ARG A 239 -5.36 -21.17 -23.00
N VAL A 240 -5.79 -19.97 -23.36
CA VAL A 240 -5.77 -18.82 -22.43
C VAL A 240 -6.68 -19.06 -21.22
N VAL A 241 -7.87 -19.62 -21.43
CA VAL A 241 -8.82 -19.89 -20.33
C VAL A 241 -8.29 -21.00 -19.42
N ARG A 242 -7.68 -22.05 -19.98
CA ARG A 242 -7.04 -23.10 -19.16
C ARG A 242 -5.88 -22.56 -18.34
N ASP A 243 -4.99 -21.77 -18.95
CA ASP A 243 -3.85 -21.17 -18.26
C ASP A 243 -4.30 -20.22 -17.14
N PHE A 244 -5.35 -19.43 -17.41
CA PHE A 244 -5.98 -18.50 -16.46
C PHE A 244 -6.62 -19.23 -15.28
N MET A 245 -7.46 -20.25 -15.54
CA MET A 245 -8.15 -21.00 -14.49
C MET A 245 -7.22 -21.90 -13.66
N LYS A 246 -6.06 -22.29 -14.22
CA LYS A 246 -5.04 -23.05 -13.50
C LYS A 246 -4.32 -22.21 -12.44
N GLN A 247 -4.35 -20.88 -12.53
CA GLN A 247 -3.73 -20.04 -11.51
C GLN A 247 -4.52 -20.08 -10.20
N GLU A 248 -3.77 -20.04 -9.09
CA GLU A 248 -4.33 -19.81 -7.77
C GLU A 248 -4.76 -18.34 -7.58
N GLY A 249 -5.50 -18.07 -6.51
CA GLY A 249 -6.00 -16.73 -6.22
C GLY A 249 -7.27 -16.36 -6.97
N LYS A 250 -7.61 -15.06 -6.97
CA LYS A 250 -8.85 -14.54 -7.55
C LYS A 250 -8.77 -14.48 -9.08
N LYS A 251 -9.91 -14.67 -9.74
CA LYS A 251 -10.08 -14.67 -11.20
C LYS A 251 -10.99 -13.52 -11.62
N VAL A 252 -10.42 -12.56 -12.33
CA VAL A 252 -11.12 -11.39 -12.86
C VAL A 252 -11.09 -11.43 -14.38
N VAL A 253 -12.23 -11.19 -15.02
CA VAL A 253 -12.34 -11.05 -16.47
C VAL A 253 -12.82 -9.64 -16.80
N CYS A 254 -12.01 -8.90 -17.55
CA CYS A 254 -12.30 -7.53 -17.99
C CYS A 254 -12.42 -7.51 -19.52
N GLY A 255 -13.64 -7.61 -20.04
CA GLY A 255 -13.88 -7.64 -21.48
C GLY A 255 -15.15 -8.40 -21.83
N GLY A 256 -16.09 -7.80 -22.56
CA GLY A 256 -17.25 -8.53 -23.08
C GLY A 256 -16.85 -9.74 -23.96
N THR A 257 -15.87 -9.56 -24.85
CA THR A 257 -15.36 -10.67 -25.68
C THR A 257 -14.62 -11.72 -24.83
N SER A 258 -13.82 -11.29 -23.85
CA SER A 258 -13.11 -12.20 -22.91
C SER A 258 -14.09 -12.99 -22.03
N ALA A 259 -15.19 -12.36 -21.59
CA ALA A 259 -16.27 -13.00 -20.86
C ALA A 259 -16.97 -14.06 -21.71
N ASN A 260 -17.28 -13.75 -22.98
CA ASN A 260 -17.85 -14.71 -23.92
C ASN A 260 -16.93 -15.90 -24.20
N ILE A 261 -15.62 -15.66 -24.36
CA ILE A 261 -14.62 -16.74 -24.51
C ILE A 261 -14.61 -17.62 -23.27
N THR A 262 -14.53 -17.01 -22.08
CA THR A 262 -14.46 -17.74 -20.81
C THR A 262 -15.74 -18.55 -20.55
N SER A 263 -16.91 -17.94 -20.74
CA SER A 263 -18.22 -18.59 -20.65
C SER A 263 -18.33 -19.80 -21.57
N ARG A 264 -17.94 -19.65 -22.85
CA ARG A 264 -18.01 -20.73 -23.84
C ARG A 264 -17.09 -21.89 -23.51
N VAL A 265 -15.85 -21.61 -23.10
CA VAL A 265 -14.86 -22.65 -22.78
C VAL A 265 -15.21 -23.38 -21.49
N LEU A 266 -15.69 -22.64 -20.47
CA LEU A 266 -16.12 -23.23 -19.19
C LEU A 266 -17.52 -23.84 -19.23
N LYS A 267 -18.29 -23.61 -20.30
CA LYS A 267 -19.70 -23.99 -20.43
C LYS A 267 -20.56 -23.46 -19.28
N ARG A 268 -20.35 -22.19 -18.94
CA ARG A 268 -21.05 -21.48 -17.86
C ARG A 268 -21.73 -20.24 -18.39
N GLU A 269 -22.95 -19.99 -17.96
CA GLU A 269 -23.73 -18.84 -18.44
C GLU A 269 -23.19 -17.51 -17.89
N ILE A 270 -23.36 -16.44 -18.69
CA ILE A 270 -23.09 -15.07 -18.26
C ILE A 270 -24.39 -14.49 -17.73
N VAL A 271 -24.41 -14.11 -16.46
CA VAL A 271 -25.54 -13.41 -15.84
C VAL A 271 -25.18 -11.95 -15.72
N THR A 272 -25.78 -11.09 -16.54
CA THR A 272 -25.57 -9.64 -16.48
C THR A 272 -26.28 -9.07 -15.26
N SER A 273 -25.56 -8.28 -14.46
CA SER A 273 -26.18 -7.52 -13.38
C SER A 273 -26.99 -6.37 -13.97
N VAL A 274 -28.22 -6.19 -13.48
CA VAL A 274 -29.09 -5.07 -13.86
C VAL A 274 -28.87 -3.86 -12.94
N ASN A 275 -27.89 -3.93 -12.03
CA ASN A 275 -27.61 -2.86 -11.08
C ASN A 275 -26.78 -1.75 -11.74
N TYR A 276 -27.43 -0.64 -12.07
CA TYR A 276 -26.81 0.57 -12.60
C TYR A 276 -26.57 1.57 -11.47
N ALA A 277 -25.61 1.28 -10.59
CA ALA A 277 -25.27 2.17 -9.48
C ALA A 277 -24.68 3.51 -9.95
N ASP A 278 -23.92 3.50 -11.05
CA ASP A 278 -23.36 4.69 -11.69
C ASP A 278 -23.61 4.63 -13.22
N PRO A 279 -24.33 5.60 -13.82
CA PRO A 279 -24.60 5.64 -15.26
C PRO A 279 -23.34 5.69 -16.13
N THR A 280 -22.22 6.13 -15.56
CA THR A 280 -20.95 6.32 -16.26
C THR A 280 -20.04 5.08 -16.14
N VAL A 281 -20.36 4.09 -15.30
CA VAL A 281 -19.64 2.81 -15.21
C VAL A 281 -20.52 1.69 -15.79
N PRO A 282 -20.02 0.92 -16.77
CA PRO A 282 -20.76 -0.22 -17.30
C PRO A 282 -21.13 -1.24 -16.21
N PRO A 283 -22.27 -1.95 -16.34
CA PRO A 283 -22.68 -2.96 -15.39
C PRO A 283 -21.67 -4.11 -15.35
N THR A 284 -21.63 -4.78 -14.20
CA THR A 284 -20.86 -6.02 -14.02
C THR A 284 -21.67 -7.23 -14.51
N ALA A 285 -20.97 -8.34 -14.70
CA ALA A 285 -21.59 -9.64 -14.95
C ALA A 285 -21.06 -10.67 -13.93
N ALA A 286 -21.74 -11.81 -13.86
CA ALA A 286 -21.32 -12.97 -13.11
C ALA A 286 -21.16 -14.18 -14.04
N ILE A 287 -20.08 -14.92 -13.84
CA ILE A 287 -19.85 -16.25 -14.41
C ILE A 287 -19.40 -17.10 -13.23
N GLU A 288 -20.00 -18.28 -13.06
CA GLU A 288 -19.66 -19.18 -11.96
C GLU A 288 -18.15 -19.47 -11.93
N GLY A 289 -17.53 -19.39 -10.74
CA GLY A 289 -16.10 -19.62 -10.54
C GLY A 289 -15.17 -18.46 -10.91
N LEU A 290 -15.72 -17.29 -11.27
CA LEU A 290 -14.97 -16.03 -11.38
C LEU A 290 -15.37 -15.08 -10.25
N ASP A 291 -14.41 -14.27 -9.78
CA ASP A 291 -14.60 -13.31 -8.68
C ASP A 291 -15.20 -11.98 -9.17
N LEU A 292 -14.88 -11.57 -10.41
CA LEU A 292 -15.40 -10.34 -11.00
C LEU A 292 -15.40 -10.43 -12.53
N VAL A 293 -16.52 -10.05 -13.16
CA VAL A 293 -16.61 -9.93 -14.63
C VAL A 293 -17.10 -8.52 -15.00
N THR A 294 -16.36 -7.85 -15.88
CA THR A 294 -16.60 -6.44 -16.25
C THR A 294 -16.50 -6.22 -17.75
N GLU A 295 -16.89 -5.02 -18.20
CA GLU A 295 -16.96 -4.64 -19.61
C GLU A 295 -15.59 -4.67 -20.31
N GLY A 296 -14.52 -4.29 -19.61
CA GLY A 296 -13.16 -4.27 -20.17
C GLY A 296 -12.47 -2.92 -20.05
N VAL A 297 -12.24 -2.26 -21.19
CA VAL A 297 -11.35 -1.11 -21.34
C VAL A 297 -11.80 0.06 -20.46
N LEU A 298 -13.10 0.37 -20.43
CA LEU A 298 -13.62 1.46 -19.62
C LEU A 298 -13.45 1.19 -18.12
N THR A 299 -13.66 -0.05 -17.71
CA THR A 299 -13.49 -0.45 -16.30
C THR A 299 -12.03 -0.32 -15.88
N ILE A 300 -11.09 -0.81 -16.68
CA ILE A 300 -9.66 -0.70 -16.40
C ILE A 300 -9.25 0.78 -16.34
N GLY A 301 -9.70 1.60 -17.31
CA GLY A 301 -9.38 3.02 -17.34
C GLY A 301 -9.86 3.79 -16.10
N LYS A 302 -11.08 3.53 -15.65
CA LYS A 302 -11.61 4.13 -14.41
C LYS A 302 -10.92 3.62 -13.16
N SER A 303 -10.66 2.32 -13.08
CA SER A 303 -9.93 1.72 -11.96
C SER A 303 -8.54 2.31 -11.83
N LEU A 304 -7.87 2.55 -12.96
CA LEU A 304 -6.56 3.19 -13.00
C LEU A 304 -6.59 4.63 -12.45
N GLY A 305 -7.69 5.35 -12.64
CA GLY A 305 -7.88 6.68 -12.03
C GLY A 305 -7.84 6.61 -10.49
N LEU A 306 -8.56 5.64 -9.90
CA LEU A 306 -8.53 5.39 -8.45
C LEU A 306 -7.13 4.95 -7.99
N LEU A 307 -6.49 4.04 -8.73
CA LEU A 307 -5.14 3.55 -8.39
C LEU A 307 -4.10 4.67 -8.42
N LYS A 308 -4.16 5.58 -9.40
CA LYS A 308 -3.22 6.72 -9.50
C LYS A 308 -3.42 7.73 -8.38
N ARG A 309 -4.67 8.05 -8.02
CA ARG A 309 -4.94 8.90 -6.84
C ARG A 309 -4.37 8.28 -5.56
N TYR A 310 -4.58 6.97 -5.40
CA TYR A 310 -4.03 6.24 -4.28
C TYR A 310 -2.48 6.23 -4.27
N GLU A 311 -1.85 6.05 -5.43
CA GLU A 311 -0.38 6.13 -5.60
C GLU A 311 0.19 7.51 -5.27
N GLN A 312 -0.59 8.57 -5.47
CA GLN A 312 -0.22 9.96 -5.21
C GLN A 312 -0.55 10.41 -3.77
N ASP A 313 -0.90 9.48 -2.88
CA ASP A 313 -1.35 9.73 -1.51
C ASP A 313 -2.61 10.63 -1.41
N GLU A 314 -3.38 10.74 -2.50
CA GLU A 314 -4.64 11.50 -2.58
C GLU A 314 -5.85 10.64 -2.14
N PHE A 315 -5.79 10.08 -0.94
CA PHE A 315 -6.86 9.27 -0.36
C PHE A 315 -7.30 9.77 1.03
N ASP A 316 -8.61 9.94 1.18
CA ASP A 316 -9.31 10.34 2.39
C ASP A 316 -10.58 9.47 2.57
N GLU A 317 -11.48 9.85 3.48
CA GLU A 317 -12.75 9.14 3.68
C GLU A 317 -13.58 9.08 2.38
N ALA A 318 -13.67 10.18 1.64
CA ALA A 318 -14.42 10.25 0.39
C ALA A 318 -13.82 9.33 -0.71
N PHE A 319 -12.50 9.20 -0.75
CA PHE A 319 -11.85 8.21 -1.62
C PHE A 319 -12.28 6.79 -1.27
N PHE A 320 -12.33 6.43 0.01
CA PHE A 320 -12.74 5.09 0.42
C PHE A 320 -14.23 4.82 0.17
N ASP A 321 -15.09 5.84 0.28
CA ASP A 321 -16.49 5.74 -0.14
C ASP A 321 -16.62 5.46 -1.64
N GLU A 322 -15.84 6.14 -2.48
CA GLU A 322 -15.78 5.89 -3.93
C GLU A 322 -15.23 4.49 -4.22
N LEU A 323 -14.22 4.04 -3.47
CA LEU A 323 -13.63 2.71 -3.57
C LEU A 323 -14.60 1.60 -3.15
N ASP A 324 -15.54 1.90 -2.26
CA ASP A 324 -16.59 0.99 -1.78
C ASP A 324 -17.86 1.00 -2.64
N ALA A 325 -17.93 1.86 -3.66
CA ALA A 325 -19.05 1.90 -4.57
C ALA A 325 -19.30 0.56 -5.27
N ASP A 326 -20.58 0.22 -5.47
CA ASP A 326 -20.99 -1.05 -6.10
C ASP A 326 -20.89 -0.99 -7.65
N ASN A 327 -19.69 -0.74 -8.17
CA ASN A 327 -19.41 -0.71 -9.59
C ASN A 327 -18.13 -1.48 -9.96
N GLY A 328 -17.99 -1.86 -11.24
CA GLY A 328 -16.88 -2.71 -11.67
C GLY A 328 -15.50 -2.09 -11.49
N ALA A 329 -15.39 -0.76 -11.60
CA ALA A 329 -14.11 -0.07 -11.50
C ALA A 329 -13.64 0.06 -10.04
N ALA A 330 -14.55 0.47 -9.16
CA ALA A 330 -14.30 0.51 -7.71
C ALA A 330 -13.93 -0.88 -7.17
N LYS A 331 -14.67 -1.93 -7.56
CA LYS A 331 -14.36 -3.33 -7.18
C LYS A 331 -12.97 -3.76 -7.67
N LEU A 332 -12.60 -3.46 -8.91
CA LEU A 332 -11.29 -3.82 -9.44
C LEU A 332 -10.16 -3.07 -8.73
N ALA A 333 -10.31 -1.75 -8.52
CA ALA A 333 -9.34 -0.95 -7.78
C ALA A 333 -9.20 -1.44 -6.34
N LYS A 334 -10.30 -1.73 -5.65
CA LYS A 334 -10.32 -2.26 -4.27
C LYS A 334 -9.59 -3.59 -4.17
N LEU A 335 -9.84 -4.51 -5.11
CA LEU A 335 -9.13 -5.79 -5.19
C LEU A 335 -7.61 -5.58 -5.30
N ILE A 336 -7.18 -4.63 -6.13
CA ILE A 336 -5.76 -4.35 -6.36
C ILE A 336 -5.11 -3.66 -5.15
N ILE A 337 -5.80 -2.72 -4.52
CA ILE A 337 -5.29 -1.96 -3.38
C ILE A 337 -5.22 -2.86 -2.13
N GLU A 338 -6.34 -3.46 -1.74
CA GLU A 338 -6.53 -4.07 -0.42
C GLU A 338 -6.31 -5.61 -0.40
N GLU A 339 -6.42 -6.25 -1.56
CA GLU A 339 -6.47 -7.71 -1.65
C GLU A 339 -5.43 -8.30 -2.61
N CYS A 340 -4.40 -7.54 -2.95
CA CYS A 340 -3.38 -7.95 -3.90
C CYS A 340 -1.97 -7.83 -3.32
N THR A 341 -1.19 -8.89 -3.51
CA THR A 341 0.29 -8.83 -3.42
C THR A 341 0.92 -9.10 -4.79
N GLN A 342 0.20 -9.78 -5.69
CA GLN A 342 0.65 -10.10 -7.04
C GLN A 342 -0.49 -10.08 -8.06
N ILE A 343 -0.23 -9.50 -9.22
CA ILE A 343 -1.11 -9.47 -10.37
C ILE A 343 -0.54 -10.32 -11.50
N ASN A 344 -1.36 -11.21 -12.07
CA ASN A 344 -1.06 -11.89 -13.32
C ASN A 344 -2.02 -11.40 -14.41
N LEU A 345 -1.52 -10.67 -15.39
CA LEU A 345 -2.28 -10.18 -16.54
C LEU A 345 -2.20 -11.18 -17.70
N PHE A 346 -3.36 -11.63 -18.17
CA PHE A 346 -3.54 -12.44 -19.37
C PHE A 346 -4.15 -11.54 -20.44
N VAL A 347 -3.37 -11.19 -21.46
CA VAL A 347 -3.72 -10.09 -22.36
C VAL A 347 -3.81 -10.60 -23.80
N GLY A 348 -5.02 -10.57 -24.34
CA GLY A 348 -5.28 -10.91 -25.74
C GLY A 348 -4.91 -9.79 -26.72
N ARG A 349 -4.26 -10.14 -27.83
CA ARG A 349 -3.79 -9.20 -28.86
C ARG A 349 -4.70 -9.08 -30.09
N ALA A 350 -5.83 -9.78 -30.15
CA ALA A 350 -6.74 -9.62 -31.29
C ALA A 350 -7.44 -8.25 -31.29
N MET A 351 -7.62 -7.72 -32.50
CA MET A 351 -8.51 -6.60 -32.75
C MET A 351 -9.96 -7.02 -32.53
N ASN A 352 -10.72 -6.20 -31.83
CA ASN A 352 -12.09 -6.52 -31.45
C ASN A 352 -13.02 -6.46 -32.69
N VAL A 353 -13.60 -7.59 -33.08
CA VAL A 353 -14.44 -7.72 -34.30
C VAL A 353 -15.77 -6.97 -34.15
N ALA A 354 -16.27 -6.79 -32.93
CA ALA A 354 -17.54 -6.12 -32.62
C ALA A 354 -17.56 -4.62 -32.99
N HIS A 355 -16.39 -3.99 -33.15
CA HIS A 355 -16.24 -2.57 -33.52
C HIS A 355 -15.84 -2.35 -34.98
N LYS A 356 -15.98 -3.37 -35.86
CA LYS A 356 -15.66 -3.26 -37.30
C LYS A 356 -16.44 -2.17 -38.05
N ASN A 357 -17.56 -1.67 -37.51
CA ASN A 357 -18.34 -0.58 -38.11
C ASN A 357 -17.83 0.82 -37.73
N SER A 358 -16.84 0.94 -36.85
CA SER A 358 -16.12 2.19 -36.58
C SER A 358 -14.68 2.05 -37.09
N ASN A 359 -14.27 2.93 -38.00
CA ASN A 359 -12.99 2.92 -38.73
C ASN A 359 -11.72 3.15 -37.85
N LEU A 360 -11.65 2.59 -36.66
CA LEU A 360 -10.63 2.92 -35.66
C LEU A 360 -9.83 1.68 -35.20
N PRO A 361 -8.53 1.59 -35.56
CA PRO A 361 -7.50 0.75 -34.90
C PRO A 361 -7.29 1.05 -33.39
N PHE A 362 -8.14 1.89 -32.80
CA PHE A 362 -7.99 2.60 -31.53
C PHE A 362 -8.20 1.70 -30.30
N ASP A 363 -9.02 0.66 -30.40
CA ASP A 363 -9.41 -0.13 -29.23
C ASP A 363 -8.27 -1.06 -28.74
N LEU A 364 -7.49 -1.62 -29.66
CA LEU A 364 -6.32 -2.44 -29.32
C LEU A 364 -5.19 -1.59 -28.74
N SER A 365 -4.92 -0.42 -29.33
CA SER A 365 -3.88 0.49 -28.84
C SER A 365 -4.24 1.04 -27.47
N VAL A 366 -5.51 1.38 -27.23
CA VAL A 366 -5.99 1.83 -25.92
C VAL A 366 -5.87 0.71 -24.88
N ARG A 367 -6.29 -0.53 -25.18
CA ARG A 367 -6.15 -1.65 -24.22
C ARG A 367 -4.69 -1.89 -23.84
N MET A 368 -3.78 -1.93 -24.83
CA MET A 368 -2.36 -2.16 -24.56
C MET A 368 -1.76 -1.03 -23.72
N ASN A 369 -2.13 0.22 -23.99
CA ASN A 369 -1.72 1.37 -23.20
C ASN A 369 -2.23 1.27 -21.75
N LEU A 370 -3.51 0.93 -21.55
CA LEU A 370 -4.08 0.77 -20.21
C LEU A 370 -3.46 -0.39 -19.43
N VAL A 371 -3.14 -1.50 -20.10
CA VAL A 371 -2.43 -2.64 -19.49
C VAL A 371 -1.05 -2.22 -19.02
N GLU A 372 -0.31 -1.45 -19.82
CA GLU A 372 1.03 -0.98 -19.44
C GLU A 372 0.95 0.02 -18.27
N GLN A 373 0.01 0.96 -18.31
CA GLN A 373 -0.19 1.89 -17.19
C GLN A 373 -0.66 1.17 -15.92
N LEU A 374 -1.52 0.15 -16.03
CA LEU A 374 -1.93 -0.66 -14.89
C LEU A 374 -0.75 -1.42 -14.29
N LYS A 375 0.11 -1.98 -15.14
CA LYS A 375 1.33 -2.65 -14.71
C LYS A 375 2.25 -1.67 -13.98
N GLU A 376 2.54 -0.51 -14.55
CA GLU A 376 3.40 0.52 -13.95
C GLU A 376 2.85 0.99 -12.60
N CYS A 377 1.59 1.40 -12.56
CA CYS A 377 0.92 1.85 -11.34
C CYS A 377 0.93 0.75 -10.26
N ALA A 378 0.58 -0.49 -10.60
CA ALA A 378 0.62 -1.60 -9.62
C ALA A 378 2.04 -1.91 -9.13
N GLN A 379 3.07 -1.75 -9.98
CA GLN A 379 4.47 -1.89 -9.56
C GLN A 379 4.89 -0.77 -8.61
N ASN A 380 4.45 0.47 -8.86
CA ASN A 380 4.71 1.61 -7.99
C ASN A 380 4.02 1.45 -6.62
N LEU A 381 2.84 0.81 -6.59
CA LEU A 381 2.17 0.35 -5.36
C LEU A 381 2.84 -0.86 -4.69
N GLY A 382 4.02 -1.28 -5.17
CA GLY A 382 4.81 -2.37 -4.60
C GLY A 382 4.25 -3.76 -4.86
N LYS A 383 3.38 -3.94 -5.86
CA LYS A 383 2.81 -5.24 -6.24
C LYS A 383 3.69 -5.93 -7.30
N ASN A 384 3.79 -7.25 -7.23
CA ASN A 384 4.47 -8.03 -8.27
C ASN A 384 3.54 -8.21 -9.48
N VAL A 385 3.97 -7.81 -10.69
CA VAL A 385 3.12 -7.90 -11.89
C VAL A 385 3.77 -8.80 -12.94
N ASN A 386 3.04 -9.82 -13.38
CA ASN A 386 3.41 -10.68 -14.51
C ASN A 386 2.45 -10.46 -15.66
N VAL A 387 2.96 -10.35 -16.89
CA VAL A 387 2.11 -10.19 -18.09
C VAL A 387 2.38 -11.32 -19.07
N LYS A 388 1.32 -11.99 -19.51
CA LYS A 388 1.34 -13.01 -20.56
C LYS A 388 0.44 -12.56 -21.70
N TYR A 389 1.00 -12.56 -22.91
CA TYR A 389 0.28 -12.18 -24.12
C TYR A 389 -0.18 -13.41 -24.90
N TYR A 390 -1.40 -13.33 -25.44
CA TYR A 390 -2.06 -14.38 -26.22
C TYR A 390 -2.61 -13.83 -27.53
#